data_AF-A0A6B0U2A4-F1
#
_entry.id   AF-A0A6B0U2A4-F1
#
_cell.length_a   1.000
_cell.length_b   1.000
_cell.length_c   1.000
_cell.angle_alpha   90.00
_cell.angle_beta   90.00
_cell.angle_gamma   90.00
#
_symmetry.space_group_name_H-M   'P 1'
#
loop_
_entity.id
_entity.type
_entity.pdbx_description
1 polymer ?
#
loop_
_entity_poly.entity_id
_entity_poly.type
_entity_poly.pdbx_seq_one_letter_code
_entity_poly.pdbx_strand_id
1 'polypeptide(L)' 'MIVQTMLRGFILFTAAFVSNAEEDSVKVFTLKNAMKKFVDVFQKVYGVEVLWTDMKSERPEMKKLFATPK' A
#
# COMPACT_ATOMS: atom_id res chain seq x y z
N MET A 1 19.93 -0.87 15.19
CA MET A 1 18.53 -0.81 15.69
C MET A 1 17.52 -0.57 14.58
N ILE A 2 17.60 0.53 13.82
CA ILE A 2 16.62 0.83 12.74
C ILE A 2 16.46 -0.27 11.69
N VAL A 3 17.57 -0.85 11.21
CA VAL A 3 17.54 -1.89 10.16
C VAL A 3 16.79 -3.15 10.61
N GLN A 4 16.95 -3.58 11.86
CA GLN A 4 16.26 -4.75 12.40
C GLN A 4 14.76 -4.49 12.58
N THR A 5 14.36 -3.29 12.98
CA THR A 5 12.95 -2.90 13.09
C THR A 5 12.30 -2.83 11.72
N MET A 6 12.98 -2.26 10.72
CA MET A 6 12.51 -2.23 9.33
C MET A 6 12.36 -3.64 8.75
N LEU A 7 13.34 -4.51 8.99
CA LEU A 7 13.29 -5.91 8.55
C LEU A 7 12.13 -6.67 9.19
N ARG A 8 11.89 -6.48 10.50
CA ARG A 8 10.76 -7.10 11.20
C ARG A 8 9.41 -6.60 10.68
N GLY A 9 9.28 -5.30 10.44
CA GLY A 9 8.08 -4.72 9.81
C GLY A 9 7.83 -5.29 8.42
N PHE A 10 8.89 -5.41 7.60
CA PHE A 10 8.81 -6.00 6.27
C PHE A 10 8.36 -7.46 6.32
N ILE A 11 8.95 -8.28 7.20
CA ILE A 11 8.57 -9.69 7.36
C ILE A 11 7.10 -9.81 7.78
N LEU A 12 6.66 -9.05 8.79
CA LEU A 12 5.27 -9.05 9.24
C LEU A 12 4.29 -8.65 8.13
N PHE A 13 4.65 -7.63 7.34
CA PHE A 13 3.87 -7.19 6.20
C PHE A 13 3.76 -8.28 5.12
N THR A 14 4.89 -8.90 4.75
CA THR A 14 4.88 -9.97 3.73
C THR A 14 4.06 -11.19 4.17
N ALA A 15 4.16 -11.59 5.44
CA ALA A 15 3.37 -12.69 5.98
C ALA A 15 1.87 -12.37 5.96
N ALA A 16 1.49 -11.16 6.42
CA ALA A 16 0.10 -10.72 6.37
C ALA A 16 -0.44 -10.62 4.94
N PHE A 17 0.39 -10.16 3.99
CA PHE A 17 -0.01 -10.06 2.58
C PHE A 17 -0.27 -11.44 1.97
N VAL A 18 0.61 -12.41 2.20
CA VAL A 18 0.43 -13.79 1.73
C VAL A 18 -0.80 -14.44 2.36
N SER A 19 -1.03 -14.26 3.67
CA SER A 19 -2.23 -14.80 4.32
C SER A 19 -3.55 -14.19 3.83
N ASN A 20 -3.54 -12.97 3.29
CA ASN A 20 -4.72 -12.33 2.67
C ASN A 20 -4.81 -12.60 1.15
N ALA A 21 -3.89 -13.39 0.58
CA ALA A 21 -3.92 -13.73 -0.84
C ALA A 21 -4.97 -14.80 -1.18
N GLU A 22 -5.42 -15.60 -0.19
CA GLU A 22 -6.37 -16.72 -0.35
C GLU A 22 -7.85 -16.28 -0.46
N GLU A 23 -8.15 -15.01 -0.69
CA GLU A 23 -9.53 -14.61 -1.01
C GLU A 23 -9.91 -15.01 -2.45
N ASP A 24 -10.67 -16.10 -2.54
CA ASP A 24 -11.23 -16.79 -3.72
C ASP A 24 -12.11 -15.97 -4.69
N SER A 25 -12.16 -14.64 -4.60
CA SER A 25 -13.28 -13.87 -5.17
C SER A 25 -12.99 -13.02 -6.42
N VAL A 26 -11.79 -13.02 -6.99
CA VAL A 26 -11.52 -12.20 -8.19
C VAL A 26 -10.85 -13.01 -9.30
N LYS A 27 -11.67 -13.50 -10.24
CA LYS A 27 -11.25 -14.17 -11.50
C LYS A 27 -10.34 -13.31 -12.40
N VAL A 28 -10.15 -12.02 -12.10
CA VAL A 28 -9.40 -11.07 -12.93
C VAL A 28 -8.49 -10.21 -12.06
N PHE A 29 -7.18 -10.33 -12.28
CA PHE A 29 -6.19 -9.42 -11.72
C PHE A 29 -6.35 -8.03 -12.35
N THR A 30 -6.61 -7.01 -11.53
CA THR A 30 -6.54 -5.61 -11.95
C THR A 30 -5.61 -4.85 -11.03
N LEU A 31 -4.84 -3.90 -11.58
CA LEU A 31 -3.92 -3.07 -10.80
C LEU A 31 -4.63 -2.34 -9.65
N LYS A 32 -5.86 -1.89 -9.89
CA LYS A 32 -6.72 -1.25 -8.88
C LYS A 32 -7.01 -2.19 -7.71
N ASN A 33 -7.38 -3.45 -7.98
CA ASN A 33 -7.69 -4.42 -6.94
C ASN A 33 -6.44 -4.83 -6.17
N ALA A 34 -5.31 -5.03 -6.87
CA ALA A 34 -4.03 -5.34 -6.24
C ALA A 34 -3.58 -4.22 -5.30
N MET A 35 -3.69 -2.98 -5.75
CA MET A 35 -3.31 -1.81 -4.95
C MET A 35 -4.23 -1.64 -3.73
N LYS A 36 -5.54 -1.85 -3.90
CA LYS A 36 -6.49 -1.83 -2.77
C LYS A 36 -6.10 -2.87 -1.71
N LYS A 37 -5.89 -4.13 -2.09
CA LYS A 37 -5.48 -5.20 -1.15
C LYS A 37 -4.17 -4.87 -0.43
N PHE A 38 -3.20 -4.32 -1.15
CA PHE A 38 -1.93 -3.88 -0.56
C PHE A 38 -2.15 -2.81 0.51
N VAL A 39 -2.95 -1.78 0.19
CA VAL A 39 -3.27 -0.68 1.11
C VAL A 39 -3.99 -1.21 2.35
N ASP A 40 -5.00 -2.07 2.17
CA ASP A 40 -5.76 -2.67 3.28
C ASP A 40 -4.84 -3.45 4.25
N VAL A 41 -3.93 -4.28 3.71
CA VAL A 41 -2.95 -5.02 4.52
C VAL A 41 -1.99 -4.06 5.23
N PHE A 42 -1.53 -3.00 4.54
CA PHE A 42 -0.59 -2.05 5.09
C PHE A 42 -1.19 -1.28 6.28
N GLN A 43 -2.41 -0.77 6.11
CA GLN A 43 -3.14 -0.08 7.17
C GLN A 43 -3.32 -0.98 8.39
N LYS A 44 -3.68 -2.26 8.18
CA LYS A 44 -3.87 -3.24 9.26
C LYS A 44 -2.58 -3.56 10.01
N VAL A 45 -1.47 -3.77 9.30
CA VAL A 45 -0.18 -4.16 9.91
C VAL A 45 0.45 -3.00 10.68
N TYR A 46 0.37 -1.79 10.15
CA TYR A 46 1.03 -0.63 10.73
C TYR A 46 0.11 0.27 11.58
N GLY A 47 -1.21 0.02 11.58
CA GLY A 47 -2.19 0.79 12.36
C GLY A 47 -2.33 2.24 11.90
N VAL A 48 -2.12 2.50 10.60
CA VAL A 48 -2.14 3.84 10.01
C VAL A 48 -3.23 3.97 8.96
N GLU A 49 -3.69 5.19 8.73
CA GLU A 49 -4.52 5.50 7.57
C GLU A 49 -3.65 5.82 6.36
N VAL A 50 -3.89 5.15 5.24
CA VAL A 50 -3.14 5.39 3.99
C VAL A 50 -4.05 6.14 3.03
N LEU A 51 -3.71 7.40 2.78
CA LEU A 51 -4.36 8.20 1.74
C LEU A 51 -3.76 7.83 0.36
N TRP A 52 -4.16 6.68 -0.16
CA TRP A 52 -3.70 6.25 -1.48
C TRP A 52 -4.36 7.08 -2.60
N THR A 53 -3.57 7.43 -3.60
CA THR A 53 -4.03 8.23 -4.74
C THR A 53 -3.14 7.95 -5.96
N ASP A 54 -3.72 8.11 -7.15
CA ASP A 54 -3.02 7.91 -8.42
C ASP A 54 -2.03 9.07 -8.67
N MET A 55 -0.94 8.82 -9.39
CA MET A 55 -0.03 9.88 -9.86
C MET A 55 -0.74 10.92 -10.73
N LYS A 56 -1.86 10.55 -11.37
CA LYS A 56 -2.72 11.47 -12.14
C LYS A 56 -3.83 12.14 -11.31
N SER A 57 -3.76 12.07 -9.99
CA SER A 57 -4.79 12.64 -9.10
C SER A 57 -4.99 14.14 -9.32
N GLU A 58 -6.25 14.56 -9.42
CA GLU A 58 -6.61 15.97 -9.57
C GLU A 58 -6.54 16.76 -8.26
N ARG A 59 -6.38 16.06 -7.12
CA ARG A 59 -6.33 16.65 -5.79
C ARG A 59 -5.18 17.66 -5.67
N PRO A 60 -5.44 18.89 -5.19
CA PRO A 60 -4.42 19.93 -5.09
C PRO A 60 -3.21 19.53 -4.25
N GLU A 61 -3.40 18.79 -3.14
CA GLU A 61 -2.28 18.31 -2.32
C GLU A 61 -1.33 17.37 -3.09
N MET A 62 -1.86 16.50 -3.95
CA MET A 62 -1.05 15.53 -4.68
C MET A 62 -0.27 16.17 -5.82
N LYS A 63 -0.89 17.15 -6.51
CA LYS A 63 -0.19 17.94 -7.53
C LYS A 63 1.03 18.66 -6.96
N LYS A 64 0.97 19.12 -5.71
CA LYS A 64 2.12 19.74 -5.03
C LYS A 64 3.23 18.73 -4.74
N LEU A 65 2.89 17.52 -4.31
CA LEU A 65 3.86 16.46 -3.98
C LEU A 65 4.59 15.91 -5.22
N PHE A 66 3.92 15.89 -6.37
CA PHE A 66 4.49 15.42 -7.64
C PHE A 66 4.96 16.56 -8.55
N ALA A 67 4.91 17.81 -8.10
CA ALA A 67 5.47 18.92 -8.86
C ALA A 67 7.00 18.82 -8.86
N THR A 68 7.60 18.67 -10.04
CA THR A 68 9.04 18.73 -10.18
C THR A 68 9.53 20.13 -9.78
N PRO A 69 10.53 20.26 -8.89
CA PRO A 69 11.17 21.55 -8.65
C PRO A 69 11.72 22.07 -9.97
N LYS A 70 11.45 23.34 -10.29
CA LYS A 70 12.04 24.02 -11.45
C LYS A 70 13.52 24.31 -11.22
#